data_AF-A0A6A3D1L1-F1
#
_entry.id   AF-A0A6A3D1L1-F1
#
_cell.length_a   1.000
_cell.length_b   1.000
_cell.length_c   1.000
_cell.angle_alpha   90.00
_cell.angle_beta   90.00
_cell.angle_gamma   90.00
#
_symmetry.space_group_name_H-M   'P 1'
#
loop_
_entity.id
_entity.type
_entity.pdbx_description
1 polymer ?
#
loop_
_entity_poly.entity_id
_entity_poly.type
_entity_poly.pdbx_seq_one_letter_code
_entity_poly.pdbx_strand_id
1 'polypeptide(L)'
;MDRRRRMYGKVFKSHIFGTRTIVSTDSEVNRIVLQSDAQAFVPFYPKSLTELMGKSSILLINGGLQRKIHGLVGAFFKSPLLKHQITKDMQNYVQLSMDKWREDQPIYIQDETKTITFQVLIKALINMNPSPEMEILKKQFQEFMLGLMSLPVKVPGTQLYRSLQAKKGMVKIVGIIIQSRRNAIAGNTFTVPKDAVDVLLKDGSELLTDDLIADNMIDMMIPGEDSVPVLITLAIKYLSDCPAALHQLTVLGLFPMLLPISNKFTLPMLI
;
A
#
# COMPACT_ATOMS: atom_id res chain seq x y z
N MET A 1 24.26 4.42 6.39
CA MET A 1 24.15 4.98 7.76
C MET A 1 25.21 4.47 8.72
N ASP A 2 25.74 3.25 8.54
CA ASP A 2 26.74 2.66 9.43
C ASP A 2 28.01 3.46 9.65
N ARG A 3 28.53 4.13 8.60
CA ARG A 3 29.70 5.00 8.75
C ARG A 3 29.45 6.11 9.78
N ARG A 4 28.31 6.80 9.71
CA ARG A 4 27.96 7.87 10.64
C ARG A 4 27.72 7.33 12.05
N ARG A 5 27.04 6.19 12.18
CA ARG A 5 26.87 5.49 13.46
C ARG A 5 28.20 5.18 14.14
N ARG A 6 29.18 4.67 13.37
CA ARG A 6 30.53 4.37 13.88
C ARG A 6 31.29 5.63 14.34
N MET A 7 31.11 6.76 13.66
CA MET A 7 31.83 7.99 13.97
C MET A 7 31.19 8.81 15.11
N TYR A 8 29.87 8.82 15.20
CA TYR A 8 29.12 9.75 16.07
C TYR A 8 28.28 9.05 17.14
N GLY A 9 28.32 7.72 17.20
CA GLY A 9 27.51 6.92 18.13
C GLY A 9 26.12 6.61 17.60
N LYS A 10 25.30 5.96 18.45
CA LYS A 10 23.96 5.49 18.07
C LYS A 10 22.94 6.62 17.90
N VAL A 11 23.19 7.78 18.49
CA VAL A 11 22.34 8.98 18.38
C VAL A 11 23.21 10.15 17.97
N PHE A 12 22.90 10.79 16.84
CA PHE A 12 23.73 11.88 16.30
C PHE A 12 22.92 12.93 15.53
N LYS A 13 23.52 14.12 15.36
CA LYS A 13 22.95 15.24 14.61
C LYS A 13 23.27 15.12 13.12
N SER A 14 22.32 15.47 12.27
CA SER A 14 22.46 15.54 10.80
C SER A 14 21.58 16.65 10.23
N HIS A 15 21.68 16.88 8.91
CA HIS A 15 20.68 17.62 8.15
C HIS A 15 20.06 16.68 7.11
N ILE A 16 18.75 16.49 7.14
CA ILE A 16 18.01 15.64 6.20
C ILE A 16 16.83 16.47 5.67
N PHE A 17 16.66 16.51 4.35
CA PHE A 17 15.65 17.35 3.67
C PHE A 17 15.70 18.84 4.05
N GLY A 18 16.90 19.37 4.31
CA GLY A 18 17.08 20.77 4.71
C GLY A 18 16.70 21.08 6.15
N THR A 19 16.33 20.07 6.95
CA THR A 19 15.95 20.22 8.36
C THR A 19 17.04 19.65 9.26
N ARG A 20 17.28 20.30 10.41
CA ARG A 20 18.14 19.75 11.48
C ARG A 20 17.46 18.50 12.04
N THR A 21 18.14 17.36 11.95
CA THR A 21 17.56 16.06 12.29
C THR A 21 18.45 15.34 13.29
N ILE A 22 17.84 14.80 14.35
CA ILE A 22 18.49 13.80 15.20
C ILE A 22 18.21 12.43 14.58
N VAL A 23 19.28 11.69 14.29
CA VAL A 23 19.18 10.31 13.79
C VAL A 23 19.47 9.38 14.95
N SER A 24 18.54 8.47 15.22
CA SER A 24 18.68 7.43 16.24
C SER A 24 18.70 6.04 15.60
N THR A 25 19.75 5.29 15.94
CA THR A 25 19.87 3.85 15.72
C THR A 25 19.84 3.08 17.05
N ASP A 26 19.48 3.79 18.13
CA ASP A 26 19.37 3.22 19.47
C ASP A 26 17.94 2.74 19.74
N SER A 27 17.80 1.48 20.15
CA SER A 27 16.50 0.84 20.35
C SER A 27 15.70 1.44 21.51
N GLU A 28 16.36 1.88 22.59
CA GLU A 28 15.67 2.44 23.74
C GLU A 28 15.13 3.83 23.40
N VAL A 29 15.95 4.65 22.75
CA VAL A 29 15.51 5.97 22.26
C VAL A 29 14.36 5.82 21.26
N ASN A 30 14.48 4.90 20.30
CA ASN A 30 13.43 4.65 19.32
C ASN A 30 12.12 4.20 19.98
N ARG A 31 12.21 3.34 21.00
CA ARG A 31 11.04 2.91 21.78
C ARG A 31 10.36 4.09 22.47
N ILE A 32 11.13 4.97 23.13
CA ILE A 32 10.59 6.16 23.80
C ILE A 32 9.86 7.04 22.79
N VAL A 33 10.47 7.33 21.64
CA VAL A 33 9.85 8.16 20.58
C VAL A 33 8.55 7.53 20.07
N LEU A 34 8.52 6.22 19.80
CA LEU A 34 7.35 5.52 19.28
C LEU A 34 6.21 5.35 20.30
N GLN A 35 6.51 5.39 21.60
CA GLN A 35 5.52 5.25 22.69
C GLN A 35 5.07 6.60 23.27
N SER A 36 5.76 7.68 22.91
CA SER A 36 5.42 9.02 23.35
C SER A 36 4.12 9.49 22.71
N ASP A 37 3.40 10.38 23.40
CA ASP A 37 2.20 11.00 22.85
C ASP A 37 2.54 12.06 21.77
N ALA A 38 1.48 12.53 21.09
CA ALA A 38 1.58 13.54 20.05
C ALA A 38 1.96 14.94 20.58
N GLN A 39 2.06 15.15 21.90
CA GLN A 39 2.57 16.40 22.46
C GLN A 39 4.11 16.41 22.45
N ALA A 40 4.74 15.25 22.64
CA ALA A 40 6.19 15.11 22.62
C ALA A 40 6.74 14.90 21.20
N PHE A 41 6.12 14.04 20.40
CA PHE A 41 6.58 13.74 19.03
C PHE A 41 5.42 13.67 18.05
N VAL A 42 5.54 14.39 16.93
CA VAL A 42 4.60 14.33 15.81
C VAL A 42 5.27 13.74 14.58
N PRO A 43 4.55 12.99 13.74
CA PRO A 43 5.05 12.54 12.45
C PRO A 43 5.52 13.73 11.60
N PHE A 44 6.72 13.62 11.05
CA PHE A 44 7.26 14.58 10.09
C PHE A 44 7.42 13.89 8.74
N TYR A 45 6.99 14.57 7.68
CA TYR A 45 7.17 14.10 6.31
C TYR A 45 7.80 15.20 5.44
N PRO A 46 8.58 14.81 4.40
CA PRO A 46 9.15 15.75 3.45
C PRO A 46 8.08 16.61 2.76
N LYS A 47 8.45 17.82 2.35
CA LYS A 47 7.52 18.76 1.69
C LYS A 47 6.88 18.18 0.42
N SER A 48 7.63 17.43 -0.37
CA SER A 48 7.10 16.79 -1.58
C SER A 48 5.98 15.81 -1.25
N LEU A 49 6.16 14.98 -0.23
CA LEU A 49 5.11 14.08 0.28
C LEU A 49 3.90 14.87 0.78
N THR A 50 4.09 15.87 1.65
CA THR A 50 2.94 16.60 2.22
C THR A 50 2.15 17.37 1.18
N GLU A 51 2.83 17.93 0.17
CA GLU A 51 2.18 18.62 -0.95
C GLU A 51 1.45 17.68 -1.89
N LEU A 52 2.00 16.50 -2.13
CA LEU A 52 1.39 15.50 -3.00
C LEU A 52 0.18 14.86 -2.33
N MET A 53 0.30 14.46 -1.06
CA MET A 53 -0.76 13.81 -0.30
C MET A 53 -1.90 14.76 0.05
N GLY A 54 -1.61 16.04 0.30
CA GLY A 54 -2.61 17.05 0.58
C GLY A 54 -3.18 16.97 1.99
N LYS A 55 -3.90 18.03 2.40
CA LYS A 55 -4.30 18.25 3.81
C LYS A 55 -5.29 17.22 4.36
N SER A 56 -6.02 16.52 3.48
CA SER A 56 -7.02 15.51 3.83
C SER A 56 -6.46 14.10 3.98
N SER A 57 -5.15 13.93 3.74
CA SER A 57 -4.48 12.64 3.76
C SER A 57 -4.47 12.00 5.14
N ILE A 58 -4.70 10.68 5.21
CA ILE A 58 -4.65 9.88 6.44
C ILE A 58 -3.31 10.01 7.19
N LEU A 59 -2.22 10.28 6.46
CA LEU A 59 -0.88 10.43 7.04
C LEU A 59 -0.66 11.81 7.67
N LEU A 60 -1.45 12.82 7.28
CA LEU A 60 -1.29 14.21 7.71
C LEU A 60 -2.39 14.68 8.66
N ILE A 61 -3.60 14.11 8.55
CA ILE A 61 -4.68 14.39 9.49
C ILE A 61 -4.37 13.76 10.85
N ASN A 62 -4.70 14.49 11.92
CA ASN A 62 -4.54 14.04 13.29
C ASN A 62 -5.88 14.14 14.03
N GLY A 63 -6.04 13.40 15.14
CA GLY A 63 -7.19 13.53 16.03
C GLY A 63 -8.44 12.76 15.58
N GLY A 64 -9.61 13.38 15.72
CA GLY A 64 -10.91 12.69 15.58
C GLY A 64 -11.18 12.12 14.18
N LEU A 65 -10.87 12.88 13.13
CA LEU A 65 -11.10 12.46 11.74
C LEU A 65 -10.19 11.28 11.36
N GLN A 66 -8.90 11.36 11.73
CA GLN A 66 -7.95 10.26 11.54
C GLN A 66 -8.43 8.98 12.23
N ARG A 67 -8.81 9.09 13.51
CA ARG A 67 -9.30 7.96 14.31
C ARG A 67 -10.56 7.34 13.69
N LYS A 68 -11.43 8.17 13.13
CA LYS A 68 -12.67 7.72 12.47
C LYS A 68 -12.37 6.89 11.21
N ILE A 69 -11.58 7.42 10.28
CA ILE A 69 -11.21 6.72 9.04
C ILE A 69 -10.46 5.42 9.36
N HIS A 70 -9.43 5.49 10.23
CA HIS A 70 -8.69 4.30 10.66
C HIS A 70 -9.56 3.28 11.38
N GLY A 71 -10.49 3.74 12.23
CA GLY A 71 -11.39 2.88 12.97
C GLY A 71 -12.33 2.11 12.05
N LEU A 72 -12.98 2.80 11.13
CA LEU A 72 -13.92 2.22 10.17
C LEU A 72 -13.23 1.22 9.24
N VAL A 73 -12.17 1.66 8.55
CA VAL A 73 -11.47 0.82 7.58
C VAL A 73 -10.69 -0.30 8.28
N GLY A 74 -10.10 -0.04 9.45
CA GLY A 74 -9.42 -1.04 10.25
C GLY A 74 -10.35 -2.12 10.80
N ALA A 75 -11.57 -1.75 11.22
CA ALA A 75 -12.60 -2.72 11.62
C ALA A 75 -13.03 -3.59 10.43
N PHE A 76 -13.20 -2.98 9.25
CA PHE A 76 -13.53 -3.70 8.03
C PHE A 76 -12.45 -4.72 7.63
N PHE A 77 -11.16 -4.34 7.65
CA PHE A 77 -10.05 -5.27 7.38
C PHE A 77 -9.93 -6.41 8.40
N LYS A 78 -10.46 -6.23 9.60
CA LYS A 78 -10.52 -7.30 10.60
C LYS A 78 -11.71 -8.24 10.42
N SER A 79 -12.70 -7.86 9.61
CA SER A 79 -13.95 -8.62 9.46
C SER A 79 -13.72 -10.00 8.82
N PRO A 80 -14.38 -11.07 9.31
CA PRO A 80 -14.22 -12.42 8.75
C PRO A 80 -14.65 -12.50 7.28
N LEU A 81 -15.72 -11.80 6.92
CA LEU A 81 -16.24 -11.74 5.55
C LEU A 81 -15.19 -11.23 4.57
N LEU A 82 -14.58 -10.08 4.88
CA LEU A 82 -13.58 -9.51 3.99
C LEU A 82 -12.31 -10.37 3.96
N LYS A 83 -11.87 -10.93 5.08
CA LYS A 83 -10.73 -11.85 5.09
C LYS A 83 -10.97 -13.03 4.16
N HIS A 84 -12.16 -13.61 4.17
CA HIS A 84 -12.52 -14.69 3.25
C HIS A 84 -12.49 -14.23 1.78
N GLN A 85 -13.12 -13.09 1.47
CA GLN A 85 -13.11 -12.50 0.13
C GLN A 85 -11.68 -12.22 -0.38
N ILE A 86 -10.88 -11.49 0.41
CA ILE A 86 -9.52 -11.11 0.04
C ILE A 86 -8.62 -12.35 -0.12
N THR A 87 -8.75 -13.35 0.74
CA THR A 87 -7.95 -14.58 0.62
C THR A 87 -8.28 -15.33 -0.67
N LYS A 88 -9.57 -15.38 -1.04
CA LYS A 88 -10.01 -15.96 -2.32
C LYS A 88 -9.48 -15.16 -3.51
N ASP A 89 -9.56 -13.83 -3.44
CA ASP A 89 -9.04 -12.95 -4.51
C ASP A 89 -7.51 -13.09 -4.65
N MET A 90 -6.77 -13.13 -3.54
CA MET A 90 -5.32 -13.41 -3.52
C MET A 90 -5.00 -14.73 -4.22
N GLN A 91 -5.69 -15.82 -3.87
CA GLN A 91 -5.49 -17.12 -4.49
C GLN A 91 -5.75 -17.07 -6.00
N ASN A 92 -6.84 -16.43 -6.42
CA ASN A 92 -7.17 -16.29 -7.83
C ASN A 92 -6.11 -15.49 -8.60
N TYR A 93 -5.66 -14.36 -8.07
CA TYR A 93 -4.66 -13.52 -8.75
C TYR A 93 -3.29 -14.19 -8.81
N VAL A 94 -2.87 -14.91 -7.76
CA VAL A 94 -1.65 -15.72 -7.79
C VAL A 94 -1.77 -16.81 -8.86
N GLN A 95 -2.86 -17.56 -8.91
CA GLN A 95 -3.05 -18.60 -9.92
C GLN A 95 -3.02 -18.03 -11.35
N LEU A 96 -3.76 -16.95 -11.60
CA LEU A 96 -3.80 -16.28 -12.91
C LEU A 96 -2.44 -15.73 -13.36
N SER A 97 -1.60 -15.29 -12.41
CA SER A 97 -0.21 -14.89 -12.68
C SER A 97 0.62 -16.13 -13.04
N MET A 98 0.58 -17.15 -12.20
CA MET A 98 1.36 -18.39 -12.38
C MET A 98 1.00 -19.17 -13.65
N ASP A 99 -0.24 -19.10 -14.12
CA ASP A 99 -0.69 -19.73 -15.37
C ASP A 99 0.04 -19.18 -16.60
N LYS A 100 0.59 -17.96 -16.50
CA LYS A 100 1.36 -17.31 -17.58
C LYS A 100 2.85 -17.64 -17.53
N TRP A 101 3.34 -18.25 -16.46
CA TRP A 101 4.75 -18.54 -16.29
C TRP A 101 5.17 -19.72 -17.18
N ARG A 102 6.21 -19.51 -17.97
CA ARG A 102 6.80 -20.51 -18.86
C ARG A 102 8.11 -21.04 -18.29
N GLU A 103 8.43 -22.30 -18.54
CA GLU A 103 9.63 -22.93 -17.98
C GLU A 103 10.93 -22.46 -18.65
N ASP A 104 10.83 -21.96 -19.87
CA ASP A 104 11.95 -21.52 -20.71
C ASP A 104 12.36 -20.06 -20.46
N GLN A 105 11.73 -19.36 -19.51
CA GLN A 105 12.00 -17.95 -19.24
C GLN A 105 12.17 -17.66 -17.74
N PRO A 106 13.05 -16.71 -17.39
CA PRO A 106 13.16 -16.27 -16.01
C PRO A 106 11.89 -15.53 -15.59
N ILE A 107 11.50 -15.74 -14.33
CA ILE A 107 10.38 -15.02 -13.71
C ILE A 107 10.94 -13.91 -12.83
N TYR A 108 10.50 -12.68 -13.09
CA TYR A 108 10.83 -11.52 -12.27
C TYR A 108 9.83 -11.43 -11.10
N ILE A 109 10.16 -12.07 -9.98
CA ILE A 109 9.25 -12.23 -8.85
C ILE A 109 8.80 -10.89 -8.28
N GLN A 110 9.66 -9.89 -8.28
CA GLN A 110 9.28 -8.56 -7.82
C GLN A 110 8.18 -7.93 -8.70
N ASP A 111 8.23 -8.09 -10.02
CA ASP A 111 7.23 -7.55 -10.94
C ASP A 111 5.88 -8.29 -10.83
N GLU A 112 5.93 -9.62 -10.67
CA GLU A 112 4.76 -10.46 -10.44
C GLU A 112 4.09 -10.08 -9.12
N THR A 113 4.87 -9.97 -8.04
CA THR A 113 4.34 -9.63 -6.71
C THR A 113 3.77 -8.21 -6.69
N LYS A 114 4.43 -7.22 -7.32
CA LYS A 114 3.89 -5.85 -7.50
C LYS A 114 2.54 -5.85 -8.20
N THR A 115 2.39 -6.67 -9.22
CA THR A 115 1.12 -6.76 -9.97
C THR A 115 0.01 -7.40 -9.13
N ILE A 116 0.30 -8.51 -8.46
CA ILE A 116 -0.66 -9.23 -7.62
C ILE A 116 -1.08 -8.36 -6.43
N THR A 117 -0.15 -7.74 -5.71
CA THR A 117 -0.45 -6.88 -4.55
C THR A 117 -1.31 -5.69 -4.94
N PHE A 118 -1.01 -5.06 -6.09
CA PHE A 118 -1.80 -3.94 -6.59
C PHE A 118 -3.24 -4.37 -6.90
N GLN A 119 -3.44 -5.51 -7.56
CA GLN A 119 -4.77 -6.06 -7.84
C GLN A 119 -5.57 -6.35 -6.57
N VAL A 120 -4.95 -7.01 -5.59
CA VAL A 120 -5.57 -7.29 -4.29
C VAL A 120 -5.97 -6.01 -3.57
N LEU A 121 -5.08 -5.02 -3.53
CA LEU A 121 -5.28 -3.77 -2.80
C LEU A 121 -6.39 -2.92 -3.43
N ILE A 122 -6.37 -2.75 -4.75
CA ILE A 122 -7.42 -2.05 -5.50
C ILE A 122 -8.78 -2.74 -5.33
N LYS A 123 -8.79 -4.07 -5.36
CA LYS A 123 -10.02 -4.86 -5.13
C LYS A 123 -10.57 -4.62 -3.72
N ALA A 124 -9.72 -4.59 -2.70
CA ALA A 124 -10.12 -4.39 -1.31
C ALA A 124 -10.53 -2.94 -0.98
N LEU A 125 -9.98 -1.96 -1.69
CA LEU A 125 -10.24 -0.53 -1.44
C LEU A 125 -11.44 -0.01 -2.24
N ILE A 126 -11.51 -0.33 -3.53
CA ILE A 126 -12.47 0.26 -4.48
C ILE A 126 -13.21 -0.78 -5.34
N ASN A 127 -13.08 -2.09 -5.03
CA ASN A 127 -13.73 -3.22 -5.71
C ASN A 127 -13.64 -3.18 -7.25
N MET A 128 -12.49 -2.73 -7.76
CA MET A 128 -12.18 -2.75 -9.19
C MET A 128 -11.48 -4.06 -9.55
N ASN A 129 -11.95 -4.70 -10.62
CA ASN A 129 -11.35 -5.91 -11.20
C ASN A 129 -10.26 -5.53 -12.22
N PRO A 130 -9.38 -6.48 -12.61
CA PRO A 130 -8.47 -6.28 -13.73
C PRO A 130 -9.21 -5.81 -15.00
N SER A 131 -8.85 -4.63 -15.48
CA SER A 131 -9.43 -3.99 -16.67
C SER A 131 -8.44 -2.96 -17.25
N PRO A 132 -8.66 -2.44 -18.47
CA PRO A 132 -7.85 -1.36 -19.03
C PRO A 132 -7.80 -0.11 -18.12
N GLU A 133 -8.90 0.19 -17.42
CA GLU A 133 -8.97 1.29 -16.46
C GLU A 133 -8.08 1.05 -15.24
N MET A 134 -7.99 -0.19 -14.74
CA MET A 134 -7.07 -0.55 -13.66
C MET A 134 -5.61 -0.33 -14.09
N GLU A 135 -5.25 -0.64 -15.33
CA GLU A 135 -3.90 -0.40 -15.85
C GLU A 135 -3.58 1.09 -15.98
N ILE A 136 -4.56 1.93 -16.35
CA ILE A 136 -4.42 3.39 -16.33
C ILE A 136 -4.19 3.87 -14.89
N LEU A 137 -4.99 3.39 -13.94
CA LEU A 137 -4.85 3.72 -12.53
C LEU A 137 -3.48 3.29 -11.98
N LYS A 138 -2.99 2.10 -12.35
CA LYS A 138 -1.65 1.58 -11.98
C LYS A 138 -0.54 2.50 -12.50
N LYS A 139 -0.59 2.91 -13.76
CA LYS A 139 0.40 3.83 -14.35
C LYS A 139 0.40 5.19 -13.66
N GLN A 140 -0.79 5.74 -13.37
CA GLN A 140 -0.90 6.99 -12.62
C GLN A 140 -0.37 6.83 -11.19
N PHE A 141 -0.65 5.70 -10.54
CA PHE A 141 -0.15 5.41 -9.20
C PHE A 141 1.38 5.32 -9.17
N GLN A 142 2.01 4.68 -10.15
CA GLN A 142 3.47 4.61 -10.26
C GLN A 142 4.08 6.02 -10.42
N GLU A 143 3.53 6.86 -11.30
CA GLU A 143 3.99 8.25 -11.45
C GLU A 143 3.74 9.06 -10.15
N PHE A 144 2.66 8.79 -9.43
CA PHE A 144 2.38 9.37 -8.11
C PHE A 144 3.47 8.98 -7.10
N MET A 145 3.83 7.70 -7.01
CA MET A 145 4.83 7.18 -6.06
C MET A 145 6.21 7.83 -6.24
N LEU A 146 6.62 8.11 -7.49
CA LEU A 146 7.86 8.84 -7.79
C LEU A 146 7.91 10.25 -7.18
N GLY A 147 6.75 10.86 -6.91
CA GLY A 147 6.64 12.20 -6.35
C GLY A 147 6.87 12.29 -4.84
N LEU A 148 6.64 11.20 -4.10
CA LEU A 148 6.66 11.20 -2.62
C LEU A 148 8.01 11.64 -2.04
N MET A 149 9.12 11.28 -2.70
CA MET A 149 10.49 11.63 -2.26
C MET A 149 11.22 12.53 -3.26
N SER A 150 10.48 13.26 -4.11
CA SER A 150 11.04 14.15 -5.12
C SER A 150 11.43 15.53 -4.55
N LEU A 151 12.11 16.36 -5.36
CA LEU A 151 12.36 17.76 -5.01
C LEU A 151 11.02 18.54 -4.96
N PRO A 152 10.80 19.39 -3.94
CA PRO A 152 9.54 20.11 -3.76
C PRO A 152 9.42 21.33 -4.69
N VAL A 153 9.45 21.10 -6.01
CA VAL A 153 9.37 22.12 -7.05
C VAL A 153 8.17 21.82 -7.95
N LYS A 154 7.18 22.73 -7.99
CA LYS A 154 5.91 22.55 -8.71
C LYS A 154 5.86 23.32 -10.04
N VAL A 155 6.78 23.04 -10.95
CA VAL A 155 6.75 23.65 -12.29
C VAL A 155 6.63 22.56 -13.36
N PRO A 156 5.96 22.83 -14.51
CA PRO A 156 5.87 21.86 -15.60
C PRO A 156 7.23 21.25 -15.94
N GLY A 157 7.29 19.92 -16.04
CA GLY A 157 8.53 19.17 -16.30
C GLY A 157 9.22 18.59 -15.05
N THR A 158 8.90 19.07 -13.85
CA THR A 158 9.44 18.45 -12.61
C THR A 158 8.68 17.19 -12.22
N GLN A 159 9.33 16.33 -11.41
CA GLN A 159 8.72 15.11 -10.90
C GLN A 159 7.47 15.40 -10.06
N LEU A 160 7.56 16.33 -9.10
CA LEU A 160 6.41 16.66 -8.26
C LEU A 160 5.22 17.19 -9.08
N TYR A 161 5.46 17.98 -10.13
CA TYR A 161 4.38 18.45 -10.99
C TYR A 161 3.68 17.30 -11.71
N ARG A 162 4.44 16.35 -12.29
CA ARG A 162 3.86 15.17 -12.96
C ARG A 162 3.08 14.29 -11.98
N SER A 163 3.63 14.01 -10.81
CA SER A 163 2.97 13.22 -9.76
C SER A 163 1.69 13.89 -9.26
N LEU A 164 1.64 15.22 -9.19
CA LEU A 164 0.41 15.97 -8.88
C LEU A 164 -0.66 15.80 -9.98
N GLN A 165 -0.27 15.80 -11.27
CA GLN A 165 -1.23 15.53 -12.35
C GLN A 165 -1.69 14.07 -12.32
N ALA A 166 -0.79 13.13 -12.04
CA ALA A 166 -1.14 11.73 -11.88
C ALA A 166 -2.16 11.54 -10.76
N LYS A 167 -1.92 12.15 -9.59
CA LYS A 167 -2.87 12.16 -8.46
C LYS A 167 -4.25 12.69 -8.88
N LYS A 168 -4.32 13.81 -9.61
CA LYS A 168 -5.61 14.33 -10.11
C LYS A 168 -6.35 13.33 -11.00
N GLY A 169 -5.61 12.62 -11.86
CA GLY A 169 -6.16 11.54 -12.68
C GLY A 169 -6.73 10.41 -11.83
N MET A 170 -5.99 9.98 -10.80
CA MET A 170 -6.44 8.95 -9.86
C MET A 170 -7.70 9.36 -9.11
N VAL A 171 -7.73 10.59 -8.57
CA VAL A 171 -8.89 11.15 -7.85
C VAL A 171 -10.12 11.14 -8.75
N LYS A 172 -9.97 11.47 -10.04
CA LYS A 172 -11.08 11.41 -11.00
C LYS A 172 -11.62 9.99 -11.19
N ILE A 173 -10.73 8.99 -11.33
CA ILE A 173 -11.14 7.58 -11.50
C ILE A 173 -11.88 7.10 -10.25
N VAL A 174 -11.32 7.33 -9.07
CA VAL A 174 -11.92 6.90 -7.80
C VAL A 174 -13.22 7.68 -7.52
N GLY A 175 -13.26 8.98 -7.84
CA GLY A 175 -14.45 9.82 -7.69
C GLY A 175 -15.63 9.35 -8.53
N ILE A 176 -15.41 8.87 -9.76
CA ILE A 176 -16.47 8.27 -10.58
C ILE A 176 -17.10 7.06 -9.88
N ILE A 177 -16.26 6.21 -9.28
CA ILE A 177 -16.71 5.01 -8.53
C ILE A 177 -17.53 5.43 -7.31
N ILE A 178 -17.04 6.40 -6.54
CA ILE A 178 -17.72 6.92 -5.34
C ILE A 178 -19.08 7.51 -5.72
N GLN A 179 -19.14 8.38 -6.72
CA GLN A 179 -20.37 9.04 -7.15
C GLN A 179 -21.42 8.03 -7.63
N SER A 180 -20.99 7.04 -8.42
CA SER A 180 -21.89 5.96 -8.88
C SER A 180 -22.52 5.20 -7.72
N ARG A 181 -21.78 4.98 -6.63
CA ARG A 181 -22.27 4.25 -5.45
C ARG A 181 -23.17 5.10 -4.58
N ARG A 182 -22.82 6.37 -4.37
CA ARG A 182 -23.66 7.31 -3.62
C ARG A 182 -25.06 7.42 -4.25
N ASN A 183 -25.13 7.46 -5.59
CA ASN A 183 -26.40 7.45 -6.32
C ASN A 183 -27.19 6.13 -6.13
N ALA A 184 -26.50 4.98 -6.08
CA ALA A 184 -27.15 3.69 -5.85
C ALA A 184 -27.68 3.53 -4.41
N ILE A 185 -26.97 4.07 -3.42
CA ILE A 185 -27.39 4.08 -2.00
C ILE A 185 -28.65 4.93 -1.81
N ALA A 186 -28.75 6.07 -2.49
CA ALA A 186 -29.96 6.91 -2.47
C ALA A 186 -31.21 6.17 -3.00
N GLY A 187 -31.03 5.13 -3.83
CA GLY A 187 -32.07 4.22 -4.29
C GLY A 187 -32.48 3.12 -3.28
N ASN A 188 -32.00 3.19 -2.04
CA ASN A 188 -32.35 2.31 -0.91
C ASN A 188 -31.98 0.81 -1.06
N THR A 189 -30.95 0.51 -1.85
CA THR A 189 -30.40 -0.86 -1.96
C THR A 189 -29.40 -1.12 -0.84
N PHE A 190 -29.87 -1.60 0.31
CA PHE A 190 -29.01 -2.02 1.42
C PHE A 190 -28.19 -3.26 1.03
N THR A 191 -26.89 -3.08 0.82
CA THR A 191 -25.96 -4.19 0.55
C THR A 191 -24.84 -4.21 1.58
N VAL A 192 -24.32 -5.39 1.91
CA VAL A 192 -23.15 -5.57 2.78
C VAL A 192 -21.93 -4.87 2.14
N PRO A 193 -21.09 -4.14 2.90
CA PRO A 193 -19.94 -3.43 2.31
C PRO A 193 -19.00 -4.42 1.63
N LYS A 194 -18.60 -4.13 0.39
CA LYS A 194 -17.72 -5.01 -0.41
C LYS A 194 -16.27 -4.55 -0.40
N ASP A 195 -16.03 -3.29 -0.03
CA ASP A 195 -14.72 -2.67 0.04
C ASP A 195 -14.69 -1.47 1.03
N ALA A 196 -13.55 -0.81 1.14
CA ALA A 196 -13.36 0.32 2.03
C ALA A 196 -14.20 1.57 1.64
N VAL A 197 -14.45 1.81 0.35
CA VAL A 197 -15.32 2.90 -0.11
C VAL A 197 -16.75 2.71 0.41
N ASP A 198 -17.31 1.50 0.31
CA ASP A 198 -18.65 1.22 0.82
C ASP A 198 -18.75 1.45 2.33
N VAL A 199 -17.70 1.11 3.08
CA VAL A 199 -17.64 1.33 4.52
C VAL A 199 -17.66 2.81 4.86
N LEU A 200 -16.86 3.61 4.16
CA LEU A 200 -16.80 5.05 4.40
C LEU A 200 -18.07 5.77 3.97
N LEU A 201 -18.70 5.37 2.86
CA LEU A 201 -19.97 5.93 2.41
C LEU A 201 -21.13 5.64 3.36
N LYS A 202 -21.11 4.48 4.04
CA LYS A 202 -22.15 4.08 5.00
C LYS A 202 -22.15 4.81 6.32
N ASP A 203 -21.02 5.43 6.69
CA ASP A 203 -20.94 6.22 7.91
C ASP A 203 -21.94 7.40 7.89
N GLY A 204 -22.33 7.87 6.70
CA GLY A 204 -23.40 8.84 6.52
C GLY A 204 -23.09 10.25 7.03
N SER A 205 -21.93 10.48 7.64
CA SER A 205 -21.54 11.81 8.10
C SER A 205 -21.10 12.71 6.96
N GLU A 206 -21.48 13.99 7.03
CA GLU A 206 -21.05 15.02 6.08
C GLU A 206 -19.53 15.29 6.12
N LEU A 207 -18.84 14.78 7.14
CA LEU A 207 -17.39 14.89 7.29
C LEU A 207 -16.61 14.10 6.22
N LEU A 208 -17.19 13.01 5.69
CA LEU A 208 -16.56 12.15 4.69
C LEU A 208 -17.00 12.57 3.28
N THR A 209 -16.40 13.64 2.78
CA THR A 209 -16.62 14.11 1.42
C THR A 209 -16.03 13.14 0.39
N ASP A 210 -16.57 13.14 -0.82
CA ASP A 210 -16.11 12.24 -1.89
C ASP A 210 -14.63 12.47 -2.23
N ASP A 211 -14.16 13.71 -2.22
CA ASP A 211 -12.74 14.06 -2.40
C ASP A 211 -11.86 13.49 -1.28
N LEU A 212 -12.32 13.58 -0.03
CA LEU A 212 -11.61 13.04 1.11
C LEU A 212 -11.54 11.51 1.03
N ILE A 213 -12.65 10.84 0.71
CA ILE A 213 -12.66 9.38 0.51
C ILE A 213 -11.68 9.01 -0.62
N ALA A 214 -11.74 9.70 -1.76
CA ALA A 214 -10.86 9.43 -2.89
C ALA A 214 -9.37 9.60 -2.54
N ASP A 215 -9.00 10.72 -1.91
CA ASP A 215 -7.63 10.97 -1.44
C ASP A 215 -7.16 9.86 -0.49
N ASN A 216 -7.98 9.48 0.49
CA ASN A 216 -7.62 8.44 1.45
C ASN A 216 -7.52 7.05 0.81
N MET A 217 -8.35 6.72 -0.19
CA MET A 217 -8.18 5.47 -0.94
C MET A 217 -6.86 5.43 -1.70
N ILE A 218 -6.45 6.54 -2.31
CA ILE A 218 -5.16 6.65 -3.02
C ILE A 218 -4.01 6.48 -2.04
N ASP A 219 -4.06 7.14 -0.88
CA ASP A 219 -3.02 7.01 0.15
C ASP A 219 -2.89 5.56 0.65
N MET A 220 -4.03 4.86 0.75
CA MET A 220 -4.06 3.46 1.17
C MET A 220 -3.57 2.49 0.09
N MET A 221 -3.37 2.93 -1.15
CA MET A 221 -2.71 2.13 -2.20
C MET A 221 -1.19 2.05 -2.03
N ILE A 222 -0.57 3.00 -1.31
CA ILE A 222 0.89 3.14 -1.15
C ILE A 222 1.60 1.83 -0.76
N PRO A 223 1.13 1.04 0.21
CA PRO A 223 1.80 -0.21 0.60
C PRO A 223 1.90 -1.25 -0.53
N GLY A 224 1.05 -1.14 -1.55
CA GLY A 224 1.01 -2.06 -2.68
C GLY A 224 2.16 -1.90 -3.68
N GLU A 225 2.89 -0.78 -3.66
CA GLU A 225 3.97 -0.50 -4.63
C GLU A 225 5.28 -1.21 -4.28
N ASP A 226 5.76 -1.07 -3.04
CA ASP A 226 7.08 -1.55 -2.65
C ASP A 226 7.07 -2.43 -1.41
N SER A 227 6.43 -2.02 -0.30
CA SER A 227 6.62 -2.69 0.99
C SER A 227 6.15 -4.15 0.99
N VAL A 228 4.92 -4.41 0.52
CA VAL A 228 4.38 -5.78 0.45
C VAL A 228 5.06 -6.60 -0.65
N PRO A 229 5.25 -6.10 -1.89
CA PRO A 229 5.99 -6.83 -2.93
C PRO A 229 7.41 -7.22 -2.53
N VAL A 230 8.17 -6.30 -1.93
CA VAL A 230 9.54 -6.57 -1.45
C VAL A 230 9.51 -7.63 -0.35
N LEU A 231 8.55 -7.57 0.57
CA LEU A 231 8.41 -8.59 1.61
C LEU A 231 8.18 -9.98 1.02
N ILE A 232 7.26 -10.11 0.06
CA ILE A 232 6.97 -11.38 -0.61
C ILE A 232 8.20 -11.87 -1.38
N THR A 233 8.87 -10.96 -2.10
CA THR A 233 10.09 -11.26 -2.86
C THR A 233 11.21 -11.78 -1.95
N LEU A 234 11.44 -11.12 -0.82
CA LEU A 234 12.42 -11.56 0.18
C LEU A 234 12.04 -12.89 0.82
N ALA A 235 10.74 -13.13 1.08
CA ALA A 235 10.28 -14.41 1.59
C ALA A 235 10.57 -15.54 0.60
N ILE A 236 10.27 -15.35 -0.68
CA ILE A 236 10.58 -16.30 -1.75
C ILE A 236 12.09 -16.53 -1.84
N LYS A 237 12.90 -15.47 -1.79
CA LYS A 237 14.36 -15.55 -1.80
C LYS A 237 14.89 -16.40 -0.65
N TYR A 238 14.54 -16.06 0.58
CA TYR A 238 15.05 -16.77 1.76
C TYR A 238 14.55 -18.21 1.86
N LEU A 239 13.34 -18.50 1.40
CA LEU A 239 12.83 -19.88 1.35
C LEU A 239 13.54 -20.70 0.26
N SER A 240 13.83 -20.10 -0.89
CA SER A 240 14.58 -20.76 -1.97
C SER A 240 16.02 -21.08 -1.56
N ASP A 241 16.64 -20.19 -0.78
CA ASP A 241 17.99 -20.40 -0.24
C ASP A 241 18.02 -21.35 0.97
N CYS A 242 16.86 -21.73 1.53
CA CYS A 242 16.75 -22.60 2.71
C CYS A 242 15.80 -23.79 2.46
N PRO A 243 16.26 -24.86 1.78
CA PRO A 243 15.43 -26.02 1.44
C PRO A 243 14.79 -26.71 2.64
N ALA A 244 15.46 -26.72 3.80
CA ALA A 244 14.92 -27.30 5.03
C ALA A 244 13.66 -26.56 5.51
N ALA A 245 13.68 -25.23 5.49
CA ALA A 245 12.52 -24.42 5.86
C ALA A 245 11.38 -24.58 4.85
N LEU A 246 11.69 -24.60 3.56
CA LEU A 246 10.70 -24.83 2.50
C LEU A 246 10.04 -26.21 2.64
N HIS A 247 10.82 -27.26 2.89
CA HIS A 247 10.31 -28.61 3.11
C HIS A 247 9.39 -28.66 4.33
N GLN A 248 9.79 -28.04 5.45
CA GLN A 248 8.96 -27.99 6.66
C GLN A 248 7.62 -27.28 6.42
N LEU A 249 7.60 -26.16 5.68
CA LEU A 249 6.37 -25.47 5.32
C LEU A 249 5.45 -26.31 4.42
N THR A 250 6.04 -27.11 3.53
CA THR A 250 5.29 -27.95 2.59
C THR A 250 4.67 -29.15 3.31
N VAL A 251 5.41 -29.82 4.20
CA VAL A 251 4.95 -31.02 4.93
C VAL A 251 3.93 -30.71 6.02
N LEU A 252 4.05 -29.56 6.70
CA LEU A 252 3.10 -29.17 7.76
C LEU A 252 1.68 -28.90 7.24
N GLY A 253 1.45 -28.90 5.92
CA GLY A 253 0.12 -28.66 5.35
C GLY A 253 -0.44 -27.27 5.69
N LEU A 254 0.39 -26.36 6.24
CA LEU A 254 0.02 -24.98 6.56
C LEU A 254 -0.33 -24.19 5.28
N PHE A 255 -0.02 -24.75 4.10
CA PHE A 255 -0.53 -24.32 2.81
C PHE A 255 -0.81 -25.54 1.91
N PRO A 256 -2.05 -26.08 1.88
CA PRO A 256 -2.43 -27.10 0.90
C PRO A 256 -2.25 -26.62 -0.55
N MET A 257 -2.13 -25.30 -0.73
CA MET A 257 -1.90 -24.60 -1.99
C MET A 257 -0.45 -24.66 -2.52
N LEU A 258 0.54 -25.16 -1.78
CA LEU A 258 1.93 -25.22 -2.28
C LEU A 258 2.21 -26.43 -3.18
N LEU A 259 1.34 -27.45 -3.21
CA LEU A 259 1.57 -28.66 -4.03
C LEU A 259 1.66 -28.37 -5.54
N PRO A 260 0.84 -27.49 -6.15
CA PRO A 260 1.02 -27.05 -7.54
C PRO A 260 2.17 -26.05 -7.74
N ILE A 261 2.60 -25.37 -6.67
CA ILE A 261 3.61 -24.30 -6.69
C ILE A 261 5.04 -24.88 -6.55
N SER A 262 5.18 -26.00 -5.84
CA SER A 262 6.42 -26.77 -5.66
C SER A 262 7.17 -27.01 -6.97
N ASN A 263 6.45 -27.37 -8.03
CA ASN A 263 7.05 -27.65 -9.35
C ASN A 263 7.41 -26.38 -10.14
N LYS A 264 7.02 -25.18 -9.69
CA LYS A 264 7.38 -23.90 -10.31
C LYS A 264 8.45 -23.13 -9.53
N PHE A 265 8.73 -23.50 -8.28
CA PHE A 265 9.90 -22.99 -7.53
C PHE A 265 11.25 -23.47 -8.09
N THR A 266 11.24 -24.44 -9.02
CA THR A 266 12.43 -24.89 -9.75
C THR A 266 12.77 -24.00 -10.96
N LEU A 267 11.90 -23.05 -11.30
CA LEU A 267 12.16 -22.10 -12.37
C LEU A 267 13.23 -21.08 -11.96
N PRO A 268 14.04 -20.59 -12.90
CA PRO A 268 15.01 -19.53 -12.62
C PRO A 268 14.25 -18.25 -12.23
N MET A 269 14.12 -18.02 -10.92
CA MET A 269 13.54 -16.81 -10.36
C MET A 269 14.64 -15.76 -10.23
N LEU A 270 14.41 -14.60 -10.85
CA LEU A 270 15.22 -13.41 -10.64
C LEU A 270 14.49 -12.52 -9.63
N ILE A 271 15.23 -12.13 -8.59
CA ILE A 271 14.81 -11.21 -7.53
C ILE A 271 15.32 -9.82 -7.83
#